data_AF-A0A914KZ13-F1
#
_entry.id   AF-A0A914KZ13-F1
#
_cell.length_a   1.000
_cell.length_b   1.000
_cell.length_c   1.000
_cell.angle_alpha   90.00
_cell.angle_beta   90.00
_cell.angle_gamma   90.00
#
_symmetry.space_group_name_H-M   'P 1'
#
loop_
_entity.id
_entity.type
_entity.pdbx_description
1 polymer ?
#
loop_
_entity_poly.entity_id
_entity_poly.type
_entity_poly.pdbx_seq_one_letter_code
_entity_poly.pdbx_strand_id
1 'polypeptide(L)'
;MVEFLIEKVPKDAIICDIGTGNGSVLRKLSNFGFLNLFGIDYSFKAIELAKNISSKNYSNNKIKFLLANISEDKLESELKGKFDILLDKGTFDAISLTNKSDRENHLKFYQQNICQLFKQKIKEKIDDEIPRFLLIFSCNFTRH
;
A
#
# COMPACT_ATOMS: atom_id res chain seq x y z
N MET A 1 -0.96 -10.25 9.72
CA MET A 1 -1.39 -9.18 8.80
C MET A 1 -2.80 -9.41 8.26
N VAL A 2 -2.99 -10.40 7.38
CA VAL A 2 -4.28 -10.56 6.67
C VAL A 2 -5.44 -10.84 7.64
N GLU A 3 -5.22 -11.64 8.68
CA GLU A 3 -6.23 -11.89 9.73
C GLU A 3 -6.65 -10.61 10.46
N PHE A 4 -5.68 -9.80 10.89
CA PHE A 4 -5.95 -8.49 11.49
C PHE A 4 -6.80 -7.62 10.57
N LEU A 5 -6.48 -7.56 9.27
CA LEU A 5 -7.28 -6.80 8.30
C LEU A 5 -8.70 -7.35 8.20
N ILE A 6 -8.85 -8.68 8.08
CA ILE A 6 -10.16 -9.34 7.98
C ILE A 6 -11.03 -9.02 9.20
N GLU A 7 -10.45 -8.97 10.39
CA GLU A 7 -11.16 -8.78 11.65
C GLU A 7 -11.46 -7.29 11.95
N LYS A 8 -10.54 -6.38 11.63
CA LYS A 8 -10.59 -4.99 12.10
C LYS A 8 -10.93 -3.96 11.03
N VAL A 9 -10.88 -4.32 9.74
CA VAL A 9 -11.04 -3.35 8.65
C VAL A 9 -12.35 -3.60 7.88
N PRO A 10 -13.19 -2.55 7.67
CA PRO A 10 -14.37 -2.64 6.81
C PRO A 10 -14.05 -3.11 5.39
N LYS A 11 -14.92 -3.92 4.78
CA LYS A 11 -14.68 -4.51 3.44
C LYS A 11 -14.66 -3.48 2.31
N ASP A 12 -15.31 -2.35 2.52
CA ASP A 12 -15.36 -1.20 1.62
C ASP A 12 -14.23 -0.18 1.85
N ALA A 13 -13.37 -0.38 2.87
CA ALA A 13 -12.19 0.46 3.06
C ALA A 13 -11.29 0.44 1.82
N ILE A 14 -10.70 1.60 1.49
CA ILE A 14 -9.78 1.74 0.36
C ILE A 14 -8.36 1.42 0.83
N ILE A 15 -7.85 0.26 0.40
CA ILE A 15 -6.56 -0.29 0.85
C ILE A 15 -5.53 -0.16 -0.26
N CYS A 16 -4.34 0.33 0.07
CA CYS A 16 -3.16 0.31 -0.79
C CYS A 16 -2.07 -0.59 -0.21
N ASP A 17 -1.50 -1.48 -1.03
CA ASP A 17 -0.30 -2.27 -0.72
C ASP A 17 0.92 -1.67 -1.43
N ILE A 18 1.91 -1.23 -0.64
CA ILE A 18 3.11 -0.50 -1.08
C ILE A 18 4.26 -1.49 -1.29
N GLY A 19 4.80 -1.50 -2.51
CA GLY A 19 5.71 -2.56 -2.94
C GLY A 19 4.94 -3.88 -3.07
N THR A 20 3.80 -3.82 -3.76
CA THR A 20 2.86 -4.95 -3.85
C THR A 20 3.47 -6.20 -4.51
N GLY A 21 4.58 -6.04 -5.24
CA GLY A 21 5.27 -7.12 -5.92
C GLY A 21 4.32 -7.82 -6.87
N ASN A 22 4.06 -9.11 -6.63
CA ASN A 22 3.16 -9.90 -7.45
C ASN A 22 1.67 -9.76 -7.08
N GLY A 23 1.29 -8.93 -6.11
CA GLY A 23 -0.09 -8.69 -5.69
C GLY A 23 -0.74 -9.78 -4.84
N SER A 24 0.03 -10.71 -4.25
CA SER A 24 -0.50 -11.84 -3.47
C SER A 24 -1.35 -11.44 -2.26
N VAL A 25 -0.93 -10.42 -1.51
CA VAL A 25 -1.69 -9.92 -0.34
C VAL A 25 -3.05 -9.41 -0.78
N LEU A 26 -3.10 -8.57 -1.81
CA LEU A 26 -4.35 -8.01 -2.34
C LEU A 26 -5.28 -9.09 -2.89
N ARG A 27 -4.75 -10.11 -3.59
CA ARG A 27 -5.58 -11.25 -4.02
C ARG A 27 -6.21 -11.99 -2.83
N LYS A 28 -5.45 -12.21 -1.77
CA LYS A 28 -5.98 -12.83 -0.55
C LYS A 28 -7.10 -11.95 0.04
N LEU A 29 -6.89 -10.64 0.15
CA LEU A 29 -7.94 -9.71 0.62
C LEU A 29 -9.18 -9.72 -0.29
N SER A 30 -8.99 -9.75 -1.61
CA SER A 30 -10.09 -9.86 -2.58
C SER A 30 -10.95 -11.10 -2.31
N ASN A 31 -10.31 -12.26 -2.08
CA ASN A 31 -11.00 -13.50 -1.74
C ASN A 31 -11.78 -13.43 -0.41
N PHE A 32 -11.39 -12.54 0.50
CA PHE A 32 -12.11 -12.26 1.76
C PHE A 32 -13.12 -11.10 1.65
N GLY A 33 -13.49 -10.72 0.42
CA GLY A 33 -14.58 -9.78 0.14
C GLY A 33 -14.19 -8.31 0.18
N PHE A 34 -12.91 -7.95 0.29
CA PHE A 34 -12.49 -6.55 0.21
C PHE A 34 -12.69 -6.00 -1.21
N LEU A 35 -13.27 -4.81 -1.30
CA LEU A 35 -13.78 -4.24 -2.56
C LEU A 35 -12.77 -3.30 -3.23
N ASN A 36 -12.14 -2.43 -2.45
CA ASN A 36 -11.38 -1.28 -2.95
C ASN A 36 -9.87 -1.48 -2.78
N LEU A 37 -9.28 -2.32 -3.63
CA LEU A 37 -7.90 -2.78 -3.50
C LEU A 37 -6.96 -2.16 -4.54
N PHE A 38 -5.87 -1.58 -4.06
CA PHE A 38 -4.83 -0.94 -4.86
C PHE A 38 -3.46 -1.52 -4.50
N GLY A 39 -2.62 -1.72 -5.50
CA GLY A 39 -1.23 -2.12 -5.34
C GLY A 39 -0.32 -1.19 -6.11
N ILE A 40 0.70 -0.67 -5.45
CA ILE A 40 1.73 0.15 -6.09
C ILE A 40 3.09 -0.50 -5.97
N ASP A 41 3.91 -0.31 -7.00
CA ASP A 41 5.28 -0.80 -7.04
C ASP A 41 6.10 0.10 -7.99
N TYR A 42 7.38 0.28 -7.70
CA TYR A 42 8.28 1.03 -8.57
C TYR A 42 8.70 0.20 -9.79
N SER A 43 8.59 -1.13 -9.70
CA SER A 43 8.98 -2.06 -10.76
C SER A 43 7.84 -2.30 -11.73
N PHE A 44 8.01 -1.84 -12.98
CA PHE A 44 7.09 -2.15 -14.08
C PHE A 44 6.83 -3.65 -14.23
N LYS A 45 7.89 -4.47 -14.11
CA LYS A 45 7.79 -5.94 -14.20
C LYS A 45 6.93 -6.53 -13.07
N ALA A 46 7.03 -5.98 -11.86
CA ALA A 46 6.19 -6.42 -10.74
C ALA A 46 4.71 -6.10 -11.01
N ILE A 47 4.42 -4.88 -11.48
CA ILE A 47 3.06 -4.47 -11.86
C ILE A 47 2.49 -5.34 -12.98
N GLU A 48 3.28 -5.64 -14.01
CA GLU A 48 2.87 -6.53 -15.10
C GLU A 48 2.56 -7.95 -14.58
N LEU A 49 3.44 -8.51 -13.75
CA LEU A 49 3.23 -9.81 -13.12
C LEU A 49 1.96 -9.83 -12.27
N ALA A 50 1.74 -8.81 -11.43
CA ALA A 50 0.58 -8.70 -10.57
C ALA A 50 -0.73 -8.63 -11.35
N LYS A 51 -0.75 -7.86 -12.45
CA LYS A 51 -1.89 -7.80 -13.38
C LYS A 51 -2.15 -9.17 -14.03
N ASN A 52 -1.09 -9.83 -14.52
CA ASN A 52 -1.20 -11.12 -15.22
C ASN A 52 -1.67 -12.27 -14.31
N ILE A 53 -1.25 -12.29 -13.05
CA ILE A 53 -1.74 -13.29 -12.09
C ILE A 53 -3.19 -12.96 -11.67
N SER A 54 -3.51 -11.69 -11.48
CA SER A 54 -4.84 -11.29 -11.00
C SER A 54 -5.91 -11.38 -12.07
N SER A 55 -5.59 -11.19 -13.35
CA SER A 55 -6.54 -11.38 -14.46
C SER A 55 -7.00 -12.83 -14.65
N LYS A 56 -6.21 -13.79 -14.18
CA LYS A 56 -6.55 -15.23 -14.19
C LYS A 56 -7.49 -15.63 -13.05
N ASN A 57 -7.75 -14.74 -12.08
CA ASN A 57 -8.64 -15.01 -10.96
C ASN A 57 -10.04 -14.46 -11.27
N TYR A 58 -11.07 -15.31 -11.22
CA TYR A 58 -12.47 -14.97 -11.49
C TYR A 58 -13.16 -14.15 -10.38
N SER A 59 -12.40 -13.45 -9.52
CA SER A 59 -13.00 -12.64 -8.47
C SER A 59 -13.67 -11.41 -9.08
N ASN A 60 -14.92 -11.14 -8.70
CA ASN A 60 -15.68 -9.96 -9.16
C ASN A 60 -15.04 -8.61 -8.79
N ASN A 61 -14.10 -8.60 -7.84
CA ASN A 61 -13.43 -7.37 -7.38
C ASN A 61 -12.13 -7.15 -8.15
N LYS A 62 -12.12 -6.09 -8.96
CA LYS A 62 -10.96 -5.74 -9.80
C LYS A 62 -9.92 -4.96 -8.98
N ILE A 63 -8.81 -5.63 -8.65
CA ILE A 63 -7.64 -5.00 -8.01
C ILE A 63 -6.97 -4.04 -9.01
N LYS A 64 -6.59 -2.84 -8.55
CA LYS A 64 -5.92 -1.82 -9.37
C LYS A 64 -4.42 -1.80 -9.07
N PHE A 65 -3.60 -2.09 -10.09
CA PHE A 65 -2.15 -2.06 -9.98
C PHE A 65 -1.56 -0.86 -10.75
N LEU A 66 -0.78 -0.02 -10.07
CA LEU A 66 -0.25 1.24 -10.59
C LEU A 66 1.28 1.30 -10.39
N LEU A 67 1.98 1.84 -11.37
CA LEU A 67 3.42 2.10 -11.26
C LEU A 67 3.60 3.38 -10.43
N ALA A 68 4.34 3.30 -9.33
CA ALA A 68 4.66 4.47 -8.50
C ALA A 68 5.91 4.21 -7.65
N ASN A 69 6.80 5.19 -7.58
CA ASN A 69 7.96 5.12 -6.70
C ASN A 69 7.73 5.98 -5.45
N ILE A 70 7.51 5.32 -4.31
CA ILE A 70 7.25 6.00 -3.04
C ILE A 70 8.49 6.74 -2.49
N SER A 71 9.68 6.42 -2.99
CA SER A 71 10.98 6.92 -2.50
C SER A 71 11.53 8.11 -3.28
N GLU A 72 10.76 8.66 -4.22
CA GLU A 72 11.15 9.81 -5.05
C GLU A 72 10.28 11.05 -4.77
N ASP A 73 10.76 12.23 -5.18
CA ASP A 73 10.05 13.52 -5.06
C ASP A 73 8.91 13.67 -6.08
N LYS A 74 8.16 12.59 -6.29
CA LYS A 74 7.07 12.55 -7.25
C LYS A 74 6.09 11.46 -6.85
N LEU A 75 4.92 11.90 -6.40
CA LEU A 75 3.75 11.05 -6.21
C LEU A 75 2.70 11.39 -7.26
N GLU A 76 2.20 10.36 -7.94
CA GLU A 76 1.16 10.44 -8.95
C GLU A 76 -0.11 11.05 -8.36
N SER A 77 -0.69 12.03 -9.04
CA SER A 77 -1.86 12.78 -8.55
C SER A 77 -3.06 11.87 -8.28
N GLU A 78 -3.20 10.78 -9.02
CA GLU A 78 -4.28 9.79 -8.86
C GLU A 78 -4.22 8.97 -7.56
N LEU A 79 -3.09 9.01 -6.85
CA LEU A 79 -2.85 8.31 -5.60
C LEU A 79 -3.07 9.19 -4.36
N LYS A 80 -3.03 10.51 -4.52
CA LYS A 80 -3.12 11.46 -3.40
C LYS A 80 -4.51 11.46 -2.77
N GLY A 81 -4.58 11.50 -1.44
CA GLY A 81 -5.83 11.73 -0.73
C GLY A 81 -6.84 10.59 -0.84
N LYS A 82 -6.41 9.35 -1.07
CA LYS A 82 -7.28 8.27 -1.55
C LYS A 82 -7.49 7.12 -0.58
N PHE A 83 -6.48 6.83 0.25
CA PHE A 83 -6.43 5.57 0.98
C PHE A 83 -6.85 5.72 2.44
N ASP A 84 -7.58 4.73 2.93
CA ASP A 84 -7.90 4.58 4.34
C ASP A 84 -6.78 3.79 5.05
N ILE A 85 -6.31 2.72 4.39
CA ILE A 85 -5.30 1.80 4.92
C ILE A 85 -4.13 1.70 3.95
N LEU A 86 -2.91 1.83 4.48
CA LEU A 86 -1.67 1.56 3.76
C LEU A 86 -0.98 0.33 4.37
N LEU A 87 -0.59 -0.61 3.52
CA LEU A 87 0.17 -1.80 3.88
C LEU A 87 1.58 -1.65 3.32
N ASP A 88 2.58 -1.99 4.11
CA ASP A 88 3.97 -2.06 3.67
C ASP A 88 4.61 -3.32 4.27
N LYS A 89 4.89 -4.31 3.42
CA LYS A 89 5.47 -5.59 3.84
C LYS A 89 6.99 -5.69 3.59
N GLY A 90 7.68 -4.55 3.46
CA GLY A 90 9.14 -4.52 3.34
C GLY A 90 9.70 -3.46 2.40
N THR A 91 8.88 -2.56 1.85
CA THR A 91 9.35 -1.39 1.10
C THR A 91 10.11 -0.46 2.03
N PHE A 92 9.57 -0.19 3.23
CA PHE A 92 10.30 0.56 4.26
C PHE A 92 11.65 -0.06 4.61
N ASP A 93 11.71 -1.39 4.76
CA ASP A 93 12.94 -2.12 5.04
C ASP A 93 13.94 -2.00 3.89
N ALA A 94 13.48 -2.21 2.66
CA ALA A 94 14.33 -2.13 1.47
C ALA A 94 14.98 -0.75 1.33
N ILE A 95 14.21 0.32 1.58
CA ILE A 95 14.70 1.70 1.60
C ILE A 95 15.69 1.92 2.75
N SER A 96 15.36 1.43 3.94
CA SER A 96 16.20 1.61 5.15
C SER A 96 17.57 0.94 5.03
N LEU A 97 17.68 -0.08 4.17
CA LEU A 97 18.92 -0.84 3.92
C LEU A 97 19.73 -0.34 2.72
N THR A 98 19.30 0.73 2.02
CA THR A 98 20.12 1.31 0.94
C THR A 98 21.39 1.97 1.49
N ASN A 99 22.33 2.29 0.59
CA ASN A 99 23.55 3.01 0.94
C ASN A 99 23.23 4.33 1.68
N LYS A 100 24.19 4.85 2.47
CA LYS A 100 23.95 6.03 3.31
C LYS A 100 23.64 7.29 2.50
N SER A 101 24.25 7.45 1.32
CA SER A 101 24.07 8.63 0.46
C SER A 101 22.65 8.77 -0.07
N ASP A 102 21.98 7.66 -0.36
CA ASP A 102 20.64 7.67 -0.96
C ASP A 102 19.54 7.50 0.10
N ARG A 103 19.85 6.82 1.21
CA ARG A 103 18.88 6.44 2.25
C ARG A 103 18.12 7.63 2.86
N GLU A 104 18.83 8.71 3.21
CA GLU A 104 18.19 9.85 3.88
C GLU A 104 17.11 10.51 3.01
N ASN A 105 17.42 10.70 1.72
CA ASN A 105 16.47 11.26 0.76
C ASN A 105 15.32 10.29 0.48
N HIS A 106 15.60 9.01 0.28
CA HIS A 106 14.55 8.02 0.04
C HIS A 106 13.59 7.88 1.23
N LEU A 107 14.10 7.88 2.47
CA LEU A 107 13.26 7.86 3.67
C LEU A 107 12.42 9.13 3.82
N LYS A 108 13.00 10.29 3.50
CA LYS A 108 12.28 11.56 3.50
C LYS A 108 11.12 11.54 2.50
N PHE A 109 11.35 11.10 1.27
CA PHE A 109 10.31 11.00 0.25
C PHE A 109 9.27 9.93 0.58
N TYR A 110 9.70 8.77 1.09
CA TYR A 110 8.80 7.75 1.61
C TYR A 110 7.83 8.35 2.63
N GLN A 111 8.36 9.02 3.67
CA GLN A 111 7.53 9.64 4.70
C GLN A 111 6.56 10.68 4.12
N GLN A 112 7.05 11.57 3.24
CA GLN A 112 6.23 12.60 2.62
C GLN A 112 5.11 12.00 1.77
N ASN A 113 5.42 11.00 0.96
CA ASN A 113 4.46 10.39 0.04
C ASN A 113 3.42 9.55 0.81
N ILE A 114 3.82 8.82 1.85
CA ILE A 114 2.88 8.12 2.75
C ILE A 114 1.83 9.08 3.31
N CYS A 115 2.25 10.25 3.79
CA CYS A 115 1.31 11.26 4.30
C CYS A 115 0.35 11.75 3.21
N GLN A 116 0.83 11.91 1.96
CA GLN A 116 0.01 12.36 0.83
C GLN A 116 -0.98 11.30 0.32
N LEU A 117 -0.69 10.01 0.54
CA LEU A 117 -1.55 8.90 0.11
C LEU A 117 -2.87 8.84 0.90
N PHE A 118 -2.84 9.16 2.19
CA PHE A 118 -4.03 9.07 3.05
C PHE A 118 -5.11 10.07 2.65
N LYS A 119 -6.39 9.64 2.73
CA LYS A 119 -7.53 10.56 2.64
C LYS A 119 -7.36 11.69 3.65
N GLN A 120 -7.61 12.92 3.22
CA GLN A 120 -7.62 14.06 4.12
C GLN A 120 -8.85 14.00 5.05
N LYS A 121 -8.73 14.47 6.30
CA LYS A 121 -9.91 14.62 7.17
C LYS A 121 -10.80 15.71 6.58
N ILE A 122 -11.99 15.34 6.12
CA ILE A 122 -13.06 16.31 5.87
C ILE A 122 -13.60 16.67 7.25
N LYS A 123 -13.45 17.93 7.68
CA LYS A 123 -13.81 18.41 9.02
C LYS A 123 -15.30 18.28 9.37
N GLU A 124 -16.15 17.93 8.42
CA GLU A 124 -17.60 18.12 8.49
C GLU A 124 -18.43 16.86 8.80
N LYS A 125 -17.83 15.66 8.89
CA LYS A 125 -18.59 14.44 9.22
C LYS A 125 -18.07 13.78 10.49
N ILE A 126 -18.98 13.61 11.44
CA ILE A 126 -18.82 12.95 12.75
C ILE A 126 -19.14 11.44 12.66
N ASP A 127 -19.54 10.93 11.50
CA ASP A 127 -19.97 9.53 11.39
C ASP A 127 -18.81 8.57 11.09
N ASP A 128 -18.61 7.62 12.01
CA ASP A 128 -17.76 6.42 11.94
C ASP A 128 -16.39 6.65 11.29
N GLU A 129 -15.44 7.17 12.06
CA GLU A 129 -14.04 7.29 11.62
C GLU A 129 -13.51 5.89 11.24
N ILE A 130 -13.48 5.57 9.93
CA ILE A 130 -12.67 4.46 9.43
C ILE A 130 -11.25 4.75 9.92
N PRO A 131 -10.68 3.90 10.77
CA PRO A 131 -9.41 4.19 11.37
C PRO A 131 -8.32 4.13 10.29
N ARG A 132 -7.50 5.18 10.24
CA ARG A 132 -6.44 5.32 9.23
C ARG A 132 -5.16 4.74 9.76
N PHE A 133 -4.70 3.65 9.15
CA PHE A 133 -3.52 2.94 9.59
C PHE A 133 -2.49 2.83 8.47
N LEU A 134 -1.24 3.04 8.84
CA LEU A 134 -0.10 2.49 8.14
C LEU A 134 0.34 1.24 8.89
N LEU A 135 0.34 0.09 8.22
CA LEU A 135 0.82 -1.17 8.76
C LEU A 135 2.15 -1.53 8.10
N ILE A 136 3.26 -1.30 8.81
CA ILE A 136 4.59 -1.72 8.39
C ILE A 136 4.89 -3.09 9.01
N PHE A 137 5.23 -4.05 8.16
CA PHE A 137 5.74 -5.36 8.56
C PHE A 137 7.22 -5.41 8.20
N SER A 138 8.06 -5.28 9.23
CA SER A 138 9.51 -5.36 9.10
C SER A 138 10.04 -6.64 9.74
N CYS A 139 11.00 -7.29 9.07
CA CYS A 139 11.75 -8.43 9.62
C CYS A 139 13.23 -8.10 9.84
N ASN A 140 13.68 -6.88 9.48
CA ASN A 140 15.10 -6.56 9.38
C ASN A 140 15.67 -5.77 10.57
N PHE A 141 14.85 -5.36 11.53
CA PHE A 141 15.30 -4.67 12.76
C PHE A 141 15.40 -5.62 13.97
N THR A 142 16.07 -6.76 13.79
CA THR A 142 16.46 -7.59 14.95
C THR A 142 17.69 -6.96 15.60
N ARG A 143 17.59 -6.62 16.90
CA ARG A 143 18.74 -6.10 17.66
C ARG A 143 19.80 -7.21 17.75
N HIS A 144 21.02 -6.90 17.32
CA HIS A 144 22.23 -7.61 17.75
C HIS A 144 22.85 -6.85 18.93
#